data_AF-A0A7V6SLX8-F1
#
_entry.id   AF-A0A7V6SLX8-F1
#
_cell.length_a   1.000
_cell.length_b   1.000
_cell.length_c   1.000
_cell.angle_alpha   90.00
_cell.angle_beta   90.00
_cell.angle_gamma   90.00
#
_symmetry.space_group_name_H-M   'P 1'
#
loop_
_entity.id
_entity.type
_entity.pdbx_description
1 polymer ?
#
loop_
_entity_poly.entity_id
_entity_poly.type
_entity_poly.pdbx_seq_one_letter_code
_entity_poly.pdbx_strand_id
1 'polypeptide(L)'
;MSECDKVVAYQLPAKYVPGMVVRSRAGHDRGRLYIVVRVESEDYLLLTDGKKRALANAKRKNTKHVQAVGHAITSQELAETLRRKTCDRERDTYIRQLIRVWEETCAPVQKSKSSSEE
;
A
#
# COMPACT_ATOMS: atom_id res chain seq x y z
N MET A 1 28.53 17.39 24.65
CA MET A 1 27.09 17.68 24.71
C MET A 1 26.86 18.84 23.76
N SER A 2 26.09 18.77 22.68
CA SER A 2 24.77 18.17 22.55
C SER A 2 24.53 17.62 21.15
N GLU A 3 23.85 16.50 21.14
CA GLU A 3 23.31 15.73 20.02
C GLU A 3 22.33 16.50 19.13
N CYS A 4 22.25 16.02 17.89
CA CYS A 4 21.01 15.87 17.13
C CYS A 4 20.22 17.12 16.73
N ASP A 5 20.62 17.77 15.65
CA ASP A 5 19.68 18.50 14.78
C ASP A 5 20.10 18.42 13.31
N LYS A 6 20.45 17.20 12.86
CA LYS A 6 20.42 16.90 11.42
C LYS A 6 19.07 16.29 11.10
N VAL A 7 18.04 17.13 11.19
CA VAL A 7 16.76 16.91 10.52
C VAL A 7 17.01 17.10 9.02
N VAL A 8 17.78 16.19 8.41
CA VAL A 8 17.82 16.11 6.97
C VAL A 8 16.50 15.46 6.59
N ALA A 9 15.52 16.33 6.34
CA ALA A 9 14.42 16.03 5.46
C ALA A 9 15.04 15.64 4.11
N TYR A 10 15.46 14.37 3.98
CA TYR A 10 15.76 13.76 2.70
C TYR A 10 14.43 13.65 1.97
N GLN A 11 14.07 14.75 1.33
CA GLN A 11 13.01 14.85 0.36
C GLN A 11 13.53 14.23 -0.94
N LEU A 12 13.83 12.94 -0.88
CA LEU A 12 13.84 12.10 -2.08
C LEU A 12 12.37 11.99 -2.49
N PRO A 13 12.00 12.26 -3.76
CA PRO A 13 10.68 11.87 -4.24
C PRO A 13 10.67 10.35 -4.24
N ALA A 14 10.30 9.78 -3.09
CA ALA A 14 10.18 8.35 -2.94
C ALA A 14 9.19 7.90 -3.99
N LYS A 15 9.66 7.09 -4.95
CA LYS A 15 8.86 6.49 -6.03
C LYS A 15 7.59 5.80 -5.51
N TYR A 16 7.57 5.48 -4.22
CA TYR A 16 6.43 4.96 -3.48
C TYR A 16 6.18 5.85 -2.27
N VAL A 17 4.91 6.09 -1.99
CA VAL A 17 4.45 6.88 -0.86
C VAL A 17 3.50 6.00 -0.02
N PRO A 18 3.50 6.12 1.32
CA PRO A 18 2.49 5.45 2.14
C PRO A 18 1.07 5.77 1.68
N GLY A 19 0.22 4.75 1.60
CA GLY A 19 -1.16 4.84 1.09
C GLY A 19 -1.31 4.50 -0.39
N MET A 20 -0.21 4.28 -1.11
CA MET A 20 -0.24 3.71 -2.45
C MET A 20 -0.58 2.22 -2.45
N VAL A 21 -1.33 1.79 -3.46
CA VAL A 21 -1.60 0.38 -3.74
C VAL A 21 -0.55 -0.14 -4.70
N VAL A 22 0.06 -1.27 -4.34
CA VAL A 22 1.05 -1.96 -5.14
C VAL A 22 0.63 -3.41 -5.40
N ARG A 23 0.90 -3.88 -6.61
CA ARG A 23 0.73 -5.27 -7.00
C ARG A 23 2.05 -6.00 -6.98
N SER A 24 2.05 -7.19 -6.40
CA SER A 24 3.19 -8.09 -6.38
C SER A 24 3.42 -8.71 -7.77
N ARG A 25 4.57 -8.41 -8.42
CA ARG A 25 4.91 -8.97 -9.75
C ARG A 25 5.59 -10.33 -9.69
N ALA A 26 6.32 -10.60 -8.62
CA ALA A 26 7.14 -11.80 -8.46
C ALA A 26 7.03 -12.41 -7.05
N GLY A 27 7.31 -13.72 -6.97
CA GLY A 27 7.27 -14.55 -5.77
C GLY A 27 5.95 -15.31 -5.56
N HIS A 28 5.82 -15.99 -4.43
CA HIS A 28 4.67 -16.82 -4.08
C HIS A 28 3.33 -16.04 -4.02
N ASP A 29 3.39 -14.74 -3.74
CA ASP A 29 2.24 -13.85 -3.69
C ASP A 29 2.03 -13.06 -5.00
N ARG A 30 2.42 -13.60 -6.16
CA ARG A 30 2.25 -12.93 -7.45
C ARG A 30 0.77 -12.62 -7.72
N GLY A 31 0.49 -11.41 -8.18
CA GLY A 31 -0.86 -10.93 -8.50
C GLY A 31 -1.62 -10.31 -7.32
N ARG A 32 -1.17 -10.49 -6.07
CA ARG A 32 -1.83 -9.87 -4.92
C ARG A 32 -1.55 -8.38 -4.79
N LEU A 33 -2.57 -7.66 -4.33
CA LEU A 33 -2.49 -6.25 -3.97
C LEU A 33 -2.07 -6.08 -2.51
N TYR A 34 -1.33 -5.01 -2.28
CA TYR A 34 -0.87 -4.58 -0.96
C TYR A 34 -0.91 -3.05 -0.89
N ILE A 35 -0.97 -2.53 0.32
CA ILE A 35 -0.78 -1.10 0.58
C ILE A 35 0.62 -0.88 1.14
N VAL A 36 1.27 0.18 0.65
CA VAL A 36 2.52 0.69 1.21
C VAL A 36 2.19 1.40 2.52
N VAL A 37 2.69 0.89 3.64
CA VAL A 37 2.51 1.55 4.95
C VAL A 37 3.70 2.39 5.34
N ARG A 38 4.89 1.99 4.89
CA ARG A 38 6.13 2.69 5.17
C ARG A 38 7.14 2.39 4.07
N VAL A 39 7.94 3.40 3.75
CA VAL A 39 9.12 3.29 2.91
C VAL A 39 10.32 3.25 3.86
N GLU A 40 11.08 2.15 3.85
CA GLU A 40 12.30 2.06 4.67
C GLU A 40 13.50 2.65 3.93
N SER A 41 13.57 2.43 2.62
CA SER A 41 14.65 2.88 1.74
C SER A 41 14.14 2.95 0.30
N GLU A 42 14.93 3.48 -0.62
CA GLU A 42 14.59 3.53 -2.05
C GLU A 42 14.30 2.14 -2.66
N ASP A 43 14.96 1.10 -2.13
CA ASP A 43 14.82 -0.27 -2.58
C ASP A 43 13.83 -1.10 -1.77
N TYR A 44 13.41 -0.69 -0.58
CA TYR A 44 12.63 -1.53 0.35
C TYR A 44 11.37 -0.85 0.88
N LEU A 45 10.25 -1.57 0.74
CA LEU A 45 8.93 -1.16 1.21
C LEU A 45 8.39 -2.13 2.25
N LEU A 46 7.62 -1.59 3.19
CA LEU A 46 6.76 -2.37 4.08
C LEU A 46 5.35 -2.39 3.51
N LEU A 47 4.89 -3.60 3.20
CA LEU A 47 3.62 -3.85 2.54
C LEU A 47 2.67 -4.63 3.44
N THR A 48 1.40 -4.26 3.46
CA THR A 48 0.36 -4.93 4.25
C THR A 48 -0.88 -5.19 3.39
N ASP A 49 -1.56 -6.31 3.64
CA ASP A 49 -2.90 -6.60 3.11
C ASP A 49 -3.96 -6.62 4.23
N GLY A 50 -3.55 -6.46 5.49
CA GLY A 50 -4.42 -6.54 6.67
C GLY A 50 -5.07 -7.92 6.89
N LYS A 51 -4.69 -8.96 6.14
CA LYS A 51 -5.26 -10.32 6.23
C LYS A 51 -4.18 -11.36 6.47
N LYS A 52 -3.34 -11.66 5.47
CA LYS A 52 -2.23 -12.61 5.59
C LYS A 52 -0.97 -11.95 6.11
N ARG A 53 -0.82 -10.65 5.85
CA ARG A 53 0.27 -9.78 6.27
C ARG A 53 -0.36 -8.59 6.97
N ALA A 54 -0.61 -8.79 8.27
CA ALA A 54 -1.02 -7.74 9.19
C ALA A 54 0.07 -6.66 9.31
N LEU A 55 -0.29 -5.49 9.84
CA LEU A 55 0.67 -4.41 10.12
C LEU A 55 1.84 -4.85 10.99
N ALA A 56 1.57 -5.63 12.03
CA ALA A 56 2.60 -6.16 12.91
C ALA A 56 3.58 -7.11 12.18
N ASN A 57 3.10 -7.78 11.12
CA ASN A 57 3.88 -8.70 10.28
C ASN A 57 3.96 -8.19 8.84
N ALA A 58 4.15 -6.88 8.69
CA ALA A 58 4.21 -6.24 7.39
C ALA A 58 5.34 -6.86 6.57
N LYS A 59 5.04 -7.11 5.30
CA LYS A 59 5.96 -7.79 4.39
C LYS A 59 6.99 -6.78 3.88
N ARG A 60 8.24 -6.95 4.29
CA ARG A 60 9.37 -6.26 3.68
C ARG A 60 9.57 -6.79 2.25
N LYS A 61 9.46 -5.91 1.25
CA LYS A 61 9.59 -6.28 -0.16
C LYS A 61 10.42 -5.27 -0.93
N ASN A 62 11.24 -5.77 -1.86
CA ASN A 62 12.05 -4.91 -2.71
C ASN A 62 11.19 -4.26 -3.81
N THR A 63 11.43 -2.97 -4.08
CA THR A 63 10.71 -2.16 -5.08
C THR A 63 10.76 -2.77 -6.49
N LYS A 64 11.83 -3.49 -6.84
CA LYS A 64 11.98 -4.18 -8.14
C LYS A 64 10.93 -5.27 -8.38
N HIS A 65 10.32 -5.81 -7.32
CA HIS A 65 9.35 -6.91 -7.38
C HIS A 65 7.89 -6.46 -7.20
N VAL A 66 7.66 -5.16 -7.20
CA VAL A 66 6.33 -4.57 -7.02
C VAL A 66 6.03 -3.59 -8.15
N GLN A 67 4.75 -3.45 -8.45
CA GLN A 67 4.23 -2.49 -9.41
C GLN A 67 3.28 -1.56 -8.67
N ALA A 68 3.54 -0.26 -8.66
CA ALA A 68 2.53 0.70 -8.24
C ALA A 68 1.36 0.61 -9.22
N VAL A 69 0.14 0.42 -8.70
CA VAL A 69 -1.09 0.34 -9.51
C VAL A 69 -2.00 1.53 -9.31
N GLY A 70 -1.85 2.25 -8.19
CA GLY A 70 -2.58 3.47 -7.94
C GLY A 70 -2.40 3.96 -6.51
N HIS A 71 -3.23 4.94 -6.15
CA HIS A 71 -3.25 5.55 -4.83
C HIS A 71 -4.61 5.28 -4.20
N ALA A 72 -4.65 4.65 -3.02
CA ALA A 72 -5.93 4.42 -2.33
C ALA A 72 -6.26 5.57 -1.36
N ILE A 73 -5.25 6.10 -0.68
CA ILE A 73 -5.44 7.12 0.35
C ILE A 73 -4.16 7.92 0.57
N THR A 74 -4.24 9.20 0.91
CA THR A 74 -3.05 10.03 1.16
C THR A 74 -2.22 9.51 2.34
N SER A 75 -0.93 9.85 2.35
CA SER A 75 -0.03 9.46 3.44
C SER A 75 -0.46 10.03 4.80
N GLN A 76 -1.02 11.24 4.79
CA GLN A 76 -1.55 11.92 5.98
C GLN A 76 -2.78 11.18 6.52
N GLU A 77 -3.79 10.94 5.70
CA GLU A 77 -5.01 10.24 6.11
C GLU A 77 -4.73 8.81 6.59
N LEU A 78 -3.78 8.12 5.96
CA LEU A 78 -3.33 6.79 6.42
C LEU A 78 -2.75 6.90 7.84
N ALA A 79 -1.82 7.84 8.06
CA ALA A 79 -1.17 8.02 9.35
C ALA A 79 -2.18 8.41 10.44
N GLU A 80 -3.10 9.32 10.16
CA GLU A 80 -4.16 9.74 11.07
C GLU A 80 -5.09 8.58 11.43
N THR A 81 -5.53 7.81 10.44
CA THR A 81 -6.42 6.67 10.68
C THR A 81 -5.72 5.61 11.52
N LEU A 82 -4.46 5.29 11.22
CA LEU A 82 -3.68 4.32 12.00
C LEU A 82 -3.43 4.79 13.44
N ARG A 83 -3.21 6.10 13.66
CA ARG A 83 -3.08 6.70 15.00
C ARG A 83 -4.39 6.66 15.79
N ARG A 84 -5.51 6.93 15.13
CA ARG A 84 -6.84 6.95 15.76
C ARG A 84 -7.27 5.57 16.24
N LYS A 85 -6.87 4.50 15.55
CA LYS A 85 -7.18 3.12 15.93
C LYS A 85 -6.26 2.65 17.05
N THR A 86 -6.87 2.09 18.09
CA THR A 86 -6.19 1.76 19.35
C THR A 86 -5.55 0.38 19.31
N CYS A 87 -6.06 -0.54 18.49
CA CYS A 87 -5.51 -1.89 18.37
C CYS A 87 -5.20 -2.31 16.92
N ASP A 88 -4.26 -3.24 16.78
CA ASP A 88 -3.79 -3.70 15.47
C ASP A 88 -4.88 -4.36 14.63
N ARG A 89 -5.80 -5.09 15.28
CA ARG A 89 -6.95 -5.72 14.60
C ARG A 89 -7.84 -4.71 13.87
N GLU A 90 -8.05 -3.54 14.48
CA GLU A 90 -8.84 -2.47 13.83
C GLU A 90 -8.10 -1.89 12.63
N ARG A 91 -6.81 -1.65 12.77
CA ARG A 91 -5.97 -1.13 11.68
C ARG A 91 -5.91 -2.11 10.50
N ASP A 92 -5.73 -3.39 10.78
CA ASP A 92 -5.74 -4.46 9.77
C ASP A 92 -7.11 -4.58 9.08
N THR A 93 -8.20 -4.45 9.84
CA THR A 93 -9.56 -4.44 9.30
C THR A 93 -9.78 -3.26 8.37
N TYR A 94 -9.32 -2.08 8.76
CA TYR A 94 -9.36 -0.88 7.94
C TYR A 94 -8.59 -1.05 6.63
N ILE A 95 -7.36 -1.59 6.68
CA ILE A 95 -6.56 -1.87 5.47
C ILE A 95 -7.27 -2.84 4.54
N ARG A 96 -7.87 -3.91 5.07
CA ARG A 96 -8.66 -4.86 4.27
C ARG A 96 -9.82 -4.18 3.57
N GLN A 97 -10.54 -3.32 4.29
CA GLN A 97 -11.65 -2.55 3.72
C GLN A 97 -11.16 -1.57 2.65
N LEU A 98 -10.04 -0.87 2.89
CA LEU A 98 -9.46 0.08 1.97
C LEU A 98 -9.04 -0.57 0.65
N ILE A 99 -8.37 -1.73 0.70
CA ILE A 99 -8.00 -2.48 -0.52
C ILE A 99 -9.26 -2.91 -1.27
N ARG A 100 -10.28 -3.42 -0.57
CA ARG A 100 -11.54 -3.85 -1.18
C ARG A 100 -12.26 -2.68 -1.87
N VAL A 101 -12.40 -1.54 -1.20
CA VAL A 101 -13.02 -0.34 -1.76
C VAL A 101 -12.23 0.16 -2.97
N TRP A 102 -10.89 0.14 -2.89
CA TRP A 102 -10.04 0.49 -4.01
C TRP A 102 -10.22 -0.46 -5.20
N GLU A 103 -10.30 -1.78 -4.97
CA GLU A 103 -10.60 -2.75 -6.03
C GLU A 103 -11.96 -2.49 -6.68
N GLU A 104 -12.99 -2.17 -5.89
CA GLU A 104 -14.33 -1.84 -6.37
C GLU A 104 -14.34 -0.52 -7.17
N THR A 105 -13.54 0.47 -6.76
CA THR A 105 -13.46 1.79 -7.42
C THR A 105 -12.60 1.77 -8.68
N CYS A 106 -11.51 0.98 -8.67
CA CYS A 106 -10.57 0.88 -9.77
C CYS A 106 -10.88 -0.27 -10.73
N ALA A 107 -11.86 -1.14 -10.45
CA ALA A 107 -12.38 -2.08 -11.44
C ALA A 107 -12.95 -1.26 -12.62
N PRO A 108 -12.24 -1.19 -13.76
CA PRO A 108 -12.91 -0.69 -14.95
C PRO A 108 -13.96 -1.74 -15.31
N VAL A 109 -15.14 -1.25 -15.66
CA VAL A 109 -16.13 -2.00 -16.43
C VAL A 109 -15.42 -2.72 -17.59
N GLN A 110 -15.11 -4.00 -17.41
CA GLN A 110 -14.86 -4.92 -18.51
C GLN A 110 -16.11 -5.81 -18.63
N LYS A 111 -17.20 -5.19 -19.06
CA LYS A 111 -18.19 -5.86 -19.90
C LYS A 111 -18.15 -5.21 -21.27
N SER A 112 -17.12 -5.53 -22.04
CA SER A 112 -17.29 -5.58 -23.49
C SER A 112 -18.26 -6.74 -23.77
N LYS A 113 -19.56 -6.44 -23.79
CA LYS A 113 -20.50 -7.26 -24.54
C LYS A 113 -20.18 -7.01 -26.01
N SER A 114 -19.35 -7.88 -26.59
CA SER A 114 -19.41 -8.13 -28.02
C SER A 114 -20.75 -8.82 -28.28
N SER A 115 -21.81 -8.02 -28.45
CA SER A 115 -22.96 -8.48 -29.22
C SER A 115 -22.64 -8.11 -30.65
N SER A 116 -22.20 -9.12 -31.38
CA SER A 116 -22.11 -9.14 -32.83
C SER A 116 -23.41 -8.64 -33.44
N GLU A 117 -23.26 -7.86 -34.51
CA GLU A 117 -24.23 -7.77 -35.60
C GLU A 117 -24.67 -9.18 -36.03
N GLU A 118 -25.98 -9.46 -35.96
CA GLU A 118 -26.87 -9.88 -37.06
C GLU A 118 -28.29 -10.11 -36.54
#